data_AF-A0A7S2XSV0-F1
#
_entry.id   AF-A0A7S2XSV0-F1
#
_cell.length_a   1.000
_cell.length_b   1.000
_cell.length_c   1.000
_cell.angle_alpha   90.00
_cell.angle_beta   90.00
_cell.angle_gamma   90.00
#
_symmetry.space_group_name_H-M   'P 1'
#
loop_
_entity.id
_entity.type
_entity.pdbx_description
1 polymer ?
#
loop_
_entity_poly.entity_id
_entity_poly.type
_entity_poly.pdbx_seq_one_letter_code
_entity_poly.pdbx_strand_id
1 'polypeptide(L)'
;KMEAAHAVVAMPGSRILSMKRGEPPRVTVVVESRNSRKHITKVRGLEQYGFLSDPESFCQDVAKRFACAANVEPTGDHKQAIEWVFQGHWSQELTALLLGDETLSSHGGVKNSPYRLPKGVIDVTLRKKVRPKK
;
A
#
# COMPACT_ATOMS: atom_id res chain seq x y z
N LYS A 1 -13.96 -24.06 -20.23
CA LYS A 1 -12.84 -23.10 -20.06
C LYS A 1 -12.63 -22.94 -18.56
N MET A 2 -11.42 -23.13 -18.04
CA MET A 2 -11.15 -22.93 -16.61
C MET A 2 -11.20 -21.43 -16.29
N GLU A 3 -11.87 -21.07 -15.21
CA GLU A 3 -11.91 -19.70 -14.69
C GLU A 3 -10.66 -19.42 -13.86
N ALA A 4 -10.09 -18.21 -13.99
CA ALA A 4 -8.96 -17.80 -13.17
C ALA A 4 -9.39 -17.66 -11.70
N ALA A 5 -8.55 -18.14 -10.77
CA ALA A 5 -8.75 -18.01 -9.33
C ALA A 5 -7.41 -17.71 -8.66
N HIS A 6 -7.44 -17.03 -7.52
CA HIS A 6 -6.25 -16.69 -6.74
C HIS A 6 -6.41 -17.11 -5.28
N ALA A 7 -5.29 -17.45 -4.66
CA ALA A 7 -5.18 -17.70 -3.24
C ALA A 7 -4.16 -16.74 -2.63
N VAL A 8 -4.58 -16.03 -1.58
CA VAL A 8 -3.67 -15.25 -0.73
C VAL A 8 -3.19 -16.18 0.38
N VAL A 9 -1.87 -16.35 0.48
CA VAL A 9 -1.25 -17.29 1.42
C VAL A 9 -0.29 -16.52 2.32
N ALA A 10 -0.40 -16.70 3.63
CA ALA A 10 0.53 -16.16 4.62
C ALA A 10 1.74 -17.09 4.76
N MET A 11 2.93 -16.50 4.77
CA MET A 11 4.21 -17.18 5.01
C MET A 11 4.92 -16.54 6.23
N PRO A 12 5.67 -17.32 7.04
CA PRO A 12 5.93 -18.75 6.94
C PRO A 12 4.77 -19.59 7.52
N GLY A 13 4.42 -20.71 6.87
CA GLY A 13 3.37 -21.63 7.35
C GLY A 13 2.27 -21.94 6.35
N SER A 14 2.32 -21.39 5.13
CA SER A 14 1.42 -21.71 4.01
C SER A 14 -0.06 -21.65 4.36
N ARG A 15 -0.44 -20.76 5.28
CA ARG A 15 -1.83 -20.63 5.73
C ARG A 15 -2.60 -19.83 4.69
N ILE A 16 -3.61 -20.47 4.09
CA ILE A 16 -4.50 -19.82 3.13
C ILE A 16 -5.34 -18.78 3.89
N LEU A 17 -5.15 -17.50 3.59
CA LEU A 17 -5.93 -16.40 4.15
C LEU A 17 -7.25 -16.21 3.40
N SER A 18 -7.21 -16.34 2.08
CA SER A 18 -8.37 -16.12 1.22
C SER A 18 -8.20 -16.86 -0.11
N MET A 19 -9.22 -17.62 -0.53
CA MET A 19 -9.35 -18.14 -1.89
C MET A 19 -10.54 -17.48 -2.56
N LYS A 20 -10.30 -16.77 -3.65
CA LYS A 20 -11.36 -16.11 -4.42
C LYS A 20 -11.18 -16.38 -5.91
N ARG A 21 -12.30 -16.32 -6.64
CA ARG A 21 -12.31 -16.38 -8.10
C ARG A 21 -11.93 -14.99 -8.66
N GLY A 22 -11.27 -14.97 -9.81
CA GLY A 22 -10.85 -13.75 -10.49
C GLY A 22 -9.38 -13.38 -10.30
N GLU A 23 -9.03 -12.16 -10.74
CA GLU A 23 -7.67 -11.61 -10.65
C GLU A 23 -7.20 -11.40 -9.20
N PRO A 24 -5.89 -11.50 -8.94
CA PRO A 24 -5.33 -11.29 -7.61
C PRO A 24 -5.61 -9.86 -7.11
N PRO A 25 -5.82 -9.69 -5.80
CA PRO A 25 -6.14 -8.42 -5.19
C PRO A 25 -4.96 -7.46 -5.35
N ARG A 26 -5.16 -6.30 -5.98
CA ARG A 26 -4.06 -5.35 -6.23
C ARG A 26 -4.02 -4.26 -5.17
N VAL A 27 -2.82 -3.92 -4.73
CA VAL A 27 -2.59 -2.77 -3.85
C VAL A 27 -2.30 -1.58 -4.74
N THR A 28 -3.15 -0.56 -4.70
CA THR A 28 -2.95 0.64 -5.51
C THR A 28 -2.39 1.77 -4.65
N VAL A 29 -1.24 2.30 -5.04
CA VAL A 29 -0.64 3.50 -4.43
C VAL A 29 -0.85 4.67 -5.37
N VAL A 30 -1.72 5.60 -4.99
CA VAL A 30 -2.08 6.78 -5.80
C VAL A 30 -1.41 8.02 -5.23
N VAL A 31 -0.68 8.77 -6.04
CA VAL A 31 -0.13 10.07 -5.62
C VAL A 31 -0.91 11.19 -6.30
N GLU A 32 -1.43 12.11 -5.49
CA GLU A 32 -2.19 13.29 -5.92
C GLU A 32 -1.51 14.58 -5.47
N SER A 33 -1.66 15.64 -6.25
CA SER A 33 -1.21 16.98 -5.85
C SER A 33 -2.38 17.72 -5.21
N ARG A 34 -2.30 18.01 -3.90
CA ARG A 34 -3.30 18.85 -3.19
C ARG A 34 -3.15 20.32 -3.55
N ASN A 35 -1.90 20.76 -3.73
CA ASN A 35 -1.52 22.10 -4.19
C ASN A 35 -0.20 21.97 -4.99
N SER A 36 0.25 23.01 -5.70
CA SER A 36 1.42 22.95 -6.59
C SER A 36 2.70 22.38 -5.96
N ARG A 37 2.88 22.56 -4.64
CA ARG A 37 4.02 22.04 -3.87
C ARG A 37 3.65 20.94 -2.85
N LYS A 38 2.37 20.63 -2.67
CA LYS A 38 1.90 19.68 -1.64
C LYS A 38 1.32 18.44 -2.30
N HIS A 39 1.91 17.30 -1.99
CA HIS A 39 1.47 15.99 -2.47
C HIS A 39 0.78 15.20 -1.36
N ILE A 40 -0.11 14.31 -1.77
CA ILE A 40 -0.78 13.33 -0.93
C ILE A 40 -0.56 11.97 -1.57
N THR A 41 -0.16 10.99 -0.77
CA THR A 41 -0.06 9.59 -1.20
C THR A 41 -1.21 8.82 -0.57
N LYS A 42 -2.03 8.17 -1.37
CA LYS A 42 -3.17 7.35 -0.96
C LYS A 42 -2.87 5.89 -1.25
N VAL A 43 -3.24 5.00 -0.33
CA VAL A 43 -3.03 3.56 -0.49
C VAL A 43 -4.35 2.84 -0.34
N ARG A 44 -4.62 1.89 -1.25
CA ARG A 44 -5.86 1.11 -1.33
C ARG A 44 -5.54 -0.37 -1.46
N GLY A 45 -6.43 -1.23 -0.94
CA GLY A 45 -6.37 -2.68 -1.18
C GLY A 45 -5.50 -3.49 -0.21
N LEU A 46 -4.90 -2.86 0.81
CA LEU A 46 -4.11 -3.58 1.83
C LEU A 46 -4.96 -4.46 2.75
N GLU A 47 -6.25 -4.16 2.90
CA GLU A 47 -7.19 -4.94 3.73
C GLU A 47 -7.30 -6.40 3.27
N GLN A 48 -7.18 -6.63 1.96
CA GLN A 48 -7.39 -7.93 1.34
C GLN A 48 -6.25 -8.91 1.65
N TYR A 49 -5.14 -8.40 2.17
CA TYR A 49 -3.96 -9.19 2.53
C TYR A 49 -3.92 -9.61 3.99
N GLY A 50 -4.90 -9.22 4.81
CA GLY A 50 -5.08 -9.73 6.18
C GLY A 50 -3.95 -9.39 7.16
N PHE A 51 -2.95 -8.60 6.76
CA PHE A 51 -1.85 -8.15 7.63
C PHE A 51 -2.30 -7.12 8.66
N LEU A 52 -3.43 -6.46 8.43
CA LEU A 52 -3.93 -5.37 9.24
C LEU A 52 -5.24 -5.79 9.90
N SER A 53 -5.13 -6.39 11.09
CA SER A 53 -6.29 -6.54 11.98
C SER A 53 -6.87 -5.19 12.41
N ASP A 54 -6.08 -4.12 12.31
CA ASP A 54 -6.47 -2.75 12.63
C ASP A 54 -5.87 -1.75 11.61
N PRO A 55 -6.69 -0.98 10.87
CA PRO A 55 -6.20 0.03 9.91
C PRO A 55 -5.41 1.17 10.56
N GLU A 56 -5.66 1.48 11.84
CA GLU A 56 -4.97 2.58 12.51
C GLU A 56 -3.52 2.23 12.84
N SER A 57 -3.24 0.97 13.17
CA SER A 57 -1.90 0.48 13.48
C SER A 57 -0.91 0.71 12.32
N PHE A 58 -1.34 0.44 11.08
CA PHE A 58 -0.56 0.72 9.86
C PHE A 58 -0.28 2.20 9.72
N CYS A 59 -1.34 3.01 9.90
CA CYS A 59 -1.28 4.45 9.76
C CYS A 59 -0.23 5.04 10.73
N GLN A 60 -0.24 4.58 11.99
CA GLN A 60 0.70 5.01 13.02
C GLN A 60 2.14 4.54 12.74
N ASP A 61 2.34 3.31 12.27
CA ASP A 61 3.69 2.80 11.94
C ASP A 61 4.30 3.60 10.79
N VAL A 62 3.54 3.80 9.72
CA VAL A 62 3.95 4.59 8.56
C VAL A 62 4.20 6.06 8.94
N ALA A 63 3.33 6.65 9.76
CA ALA A 63 3.51 8.02 10.27
C ALA A 63 4.79 8.18 11.08
N LYS A 64 5.11 7.22 11.97
CA LYS A 64 6.33 7.22 12.78
C LYS A 64 7.58 7.00 11.91
N ARG A 65 7.52 6.08 10.95
CA ARG A 65 8.64 5.74 10.06
C ARG A 65 9.00 6.87 9.09
N PHE A 66 8.01 7.55 8.54
CA PHE A 66 8.22 8.63 7.54
C PHE A 66 8.09 10.04 8.13
N ALA A 67 7.86 10.16 9.43
CA ALA A 67 7.64 11.43 10.12
C ALA A 67 6.58 12.30 9.38
N CYS A 68 5.48 11.67 8.97
CA CYS A 68 4.44 12.31 8.16
C CYS A 68 3.07 12.28 8.83
N ALA A 69 2.22 13.27 8.51
CA ALA A 69 0.82 13.22 8.86
C ALA A 69 0.13 12.10 8.04
N ALA A 70 -0.62 11.25 8.73
CA ALA A 70 -1.32 10.12 8.16
C ALA A 70 -2.78 10.13 8.63
N ASN A 71 -3.69 9.76 7.75
CA ASN A 71 -5.12 9.70 8.03
C ASN A 71 -5.71 8.41 7.42
N VAL A 72 -6.79 7.93 8.03
CA VAL A 72 -7.57 6.79 7.52
C VAL A 72 -8.91 7.33 7.06
N GLU A 73 -9.22 7.18 5.79
CA GLU A 73 -10.46 7.66 5.19
C GLU A 73 -11.24 6.47 4.60
N PRO A 74 -12.55 6.35 4.81
CA PRO A 74 -13.36 5.37 4.10
C PRO A 74 -13.51 5.79 2.63
N THR A 75 -13.24 4.87 1.70
CA THR A 75 -13.49 5.07 0.27
C THR A 75 -14.99 5.15 0.00
N GLY A 76 -15.45 6.27 -0.57
CA GLY A 76 -16.86 6.47 -0.90
C GLY A 76 -17.44 5.54 -1.98
N ASP A 77 -16.58 4.90 -2.79
CA ASP A 77 -17.00 4.10 -3.96
C ASP A 77 -17.36 2.64 -3.63
N HIS A 78 -16.82 2.07 -2.54
CA HIS A 78 -17.13 0.72 -2.09
C HIS A 78 -17.32 0.72 -0.58
N LYS A 79 -18.50 0.29 -0.11
CA LYS A 79 -19.01 0.39 1.28
C LYS A 79 -18.10 -0.14 2.41
N GLN A 80 -16.93 -0.70 2.12
CA GLN A 80 -16.00 -1.27 3.10
C GLN A 80 -14.52 -1.09 2.72
N ALA A 81 -14.17 -0.29 1.71
CA ALA A 81 -12.77 -0.09 1.36
C ALA A 81 -12.17 1.06 2.20
N ILE A 82 -11.09 0.79 2.91
CA ILE A 82 -10.31 1.80 3.64
C ILE A 82 -9.18 2.35 2.75
N GLU A 83 -9.02 3.67 2.80
CA GLU A 83 -7.92 4.42 2.23
C GLU A 83 -7.00 4.96 3.32
N TRP A 84 -5.70 4.68 3.18
CA TRP A 84 -4.68 5.35 3.99
C TRP A 84 -4.12 6.53 3.22
N VAL A 85 -4.16 7.70 3.84
CA VAL A 85 -3.82 8.98 3.25
C VAL A 85 -2.61 9.56 3.98
N PHE A 86 -1.52 9.75 3.27
CA PHE A 86 -0.25 10.25 3.82
C PHE A 86 0.11 11.59 3.18
N GLN A 87 0.54 12.55 3.99
CA GLN A 87 1.05 13.83 3.50
C GLN A 87 2.46 13.67 2.95
N GLY A 88 2.65 14.01 1.67
CA GLY A 88 3.93 13.95 0.97
C GLY A 88 3.91 13.01 -0.23
N HIS A 89 5.05 12.93 -0.92
CA HIS A 89 5.24 12.01 -2.02
C HIS A 89 6.06 10.81 -1.54
N TRP A 90 5.37 9.70 -1.25
CA TRP A 90 5.96 8.51 -0.64
C TRP A 90 5.81 7.26 -1.51
N SER A 91 5.61 7.41 -2.82
CA SER A 91 5.34 6.27 -3.71
C SER A 91 6.46 5.23 -3.70
N GLN A 92 7.71 5.66 -3.80
CA GLN A 92 8.89 4.78 -3.77
C GLN A 92 9.08 4.16 -2.38
N GLU A 93 9.05 4.99 -1.33
CA GLU A 93 9.27 4.55 0.05
C GLU A 93 8.19 3.57 0.53
N LEU A 94 6.94 3.82 0.17
CA LEU A 94 5.81 2.98 0.57
C LEU A 94 5.81 1.67 -0.22
N THR A 95 6.18 1.71 -1.51
CA THR A 95 6.41 0.48 -2.30
C THR A 95 7.55 -0.34 -1.71
N ALA A 96 8.66 0.31 -1.35
CA ALA A 96 9.81 -0.32 -0.73
C ALA A 96 9.46 -0.94 0.64
N LEU A 97 8.69 -0.24 1.47
CA LEU A 97 8.19 -0.73 2.75
C LEU A 97 7.29 -1.96 2.59
N LEU A 98 6.40 -1.93 1.60
CA LEU A 98 5.45 -3.02 1.33
C LEU A 98 6.13 -4.26 0.74
N LEU A 99 7.16 -4.09 -0.09
CA LEU A 99 7.97 -5.18 -0.63
C LEU A 99 9.01 -5.70 0.38
N GLY A 100 9.38 -4.87 1.36
CA GLY A 100 10.51 -5.08 2.25
C GLY A 100 11.86 -5.05 1.56
N ASP A 101 11.96 -4.22 0.53
CA ASP A 101 13.18 -4.05 -0.26
C ASP A 101 13.81 -2.69 0.07
N GLU A 102 14.83 -2.72 0.93
CA GLU A 102 15.53 -1.51 1.39
C GLU A 102 16.32 -0.82 0.27
N THR A 103 16.58 -1.51 -0.84
CA THR A 103 17.36 -0.95 -1.96
C THR A 103 16.56 0.04 -2.81
N LEU A 104 15.23 -0.01 -2.73
CA LEU A 104 14.31 0.80 -3.52
C LEU A 104 14.08 2.21 -2.99
N SER A 105 14.55 2.52 -1.77
CA SER A 105 14.39 3.85 -1.19
C SER A 105 15.63 4.31 -0.44
N SER A 106 15.91 5.61 -0.49
CA SER A 106 16.96 6.23 0.33
C SER A 106 16.50 6.53 1.76
N HIS A 107 15.24 6.23 2.11
CA HIS A 107 14.63 6.64 3.37
C HIS A 107 14.81 5.58 4.45
N GLY A 108 15.38 5.97 5.60
CA GLY A 108 15.67 5.05 6.70
C GLY A 108 14.45 4.34 7.31
N GLY A 109 13.25 4.92 7.14
CA GLY A 109 11.99 4.35 7.63
C GLY A 109 11.56 3.02 6.99
N VAL A 110 12.17 2.64 5.86
CA VAL A 110 11.90 1.37 5.18
C VAL A 110 12.62 0.18 5.83
N LYS A 111 13.63 0.45 6.65
CA LYS A 111 14.41 -0.59 7.33
C LYS A 111 13.54 -1.46 8.23
N ASN A 112 13.82 -2.76 8.26
CA ASN A 112 13.06 -3.75 9.03
C ASN A 112 11.54 -3.64 8.78
N SER A 113 11.14 -3.68 7.51
CA SER A 113 9.70 -3.73 7.20
C SER A 113 9.10 -5.04 7.74
N PRO A 114 7.97 -4.98 8.45
CA PRO A 114 7.23 -6.18 8.83
C PRO A 114 6.39 -6.73 7.65
N TYR A 115 6.26 -5.94 6.58
CA TYR A 115 5.46 -6.25 5.40
C TYR A 115 6.30 -6.90 4.30
N ARG A 116 5.76 -7.94 3.68
CA ARG A 116 6.36 -8.64 2.53
C ARG A 116 5.28 -9.05 1.54
N LEU A 117 4.88 -8.10 0.69
CA LEU A 117 3.97 -8.36 -0.41
C LEU A 117 4.71 -8.93 -1.64
N PRO A 118 4.06 -9.79 -2.45
CA PRO A 118 4.65 -10.29 -3.69
C PRO A 118 4.95 -9.16 -4.69
N LYS A 119 6.07 -9.27 -5.40
CA LYS A 119 6.40 -8.38 -6.52
C LYS A 119 5.32 -8.52 -7.61
N GLY A 120 4.74 -7.41 -8.04
CA GLY A 120 3.68 -7.38 -9.07
C GLY A 120 2.25 -7.21 -8.55
N VAL A 121 2.04 -7.19 -7.23
CA VAL A 121 0.74 -6.86 -6.62
C VAL A 121 0.51 -5.35 -6.48
N ILE A 122 1.60 -4.58 -6.44
CA ILE A 122 1.57 -3.15 -6.14
C ILE A 122 1.54 -2.37 -7.46
N ASP A 123 0.43 -1.68 -7.70
CA ASP A 123 0.24 -0.77 -8.82
C ASP A 123 0.43 0.68 -8.34
N VAL A 124 1.43 1.38 -8.87
CA VAL A 124 1.70 2.78 -8.54
C VAL A 124 1.11 3.68 -9.62
N THR A 125 0.14 4.52 -9.24
CA THR A 125 -0.52 5.47 -10.15
C THR A 125 -0.19 6.91 -9.76
N LEU A 126 0.50 7.63 -10.64
CA LEU A 126 0.79 9.06 -10.46
C LEU A 126 -0.29 9.88 -11.17
N ARG A 127 -1.08 10.67 -10.43
CA ARG A 127 -2.09 11.56 -11.04
C ARG A 127 -1.45 12.85 -11.58
N LYS A 128 -2.17 13.54 -12.47
CA LYS A 128 -1.70 14.71 -13.23
C LYS A 128 -0.93 15.71 -12.35
N LYS A 129 0.19 16.22 -12.88
CA LYS A 129 1.14 17.18 -12.25
C LYS A 129 2.11 16.61 -11.21
N VAL A 130 2.12 15.30 -10.95
CA VAL A 130 3.15 14.65 -10.11
C VAL A 130 4.30 14.17 -11.01
N ARG A 131 5.53 14.63 -10.73
CA ARG A 131 6.73 14.11 -11.40
C ARG A 131 7.13 12.77 -10.76
N PRO A 132 7.53 11.76 -11.55
CA PRO A 132 8.12 10.55 -10.97
C PRO A 132 9.39 10.95 -10.20
N LYS A 133 9.57 10.37 -9.01
CA LYS A 133 10.88 10.44 -8.33
C LYS A 133 11.88 9.68 -9.21
N LYS A 134 13.04 10.30 -9.46
CA LYS A 134 14.16 9.69 -10.17
C LYS A 134 14.83 8.65 -9.29
#